data_AF-A0A1V5ZFB7-F1
#
_entry.id   AF-A0A1V5ZFB7-F1
#
_cell.length_a   1.000
_cell.length_b   1.000
_cell.length_c   1.000
_cell.angle_alpha   90.00
_cell.angle_beta   90.00
_cell.angle_gamma   90.00
#
_symmetry.space_group_name_H-M   'P 1'
#
loop_
_entity.id
_entity.type
_entity.pdbx_description
1 polymer ?
#
loop_
_entity_poly.entity_id
_entity_poly.type
_entity_poly.pdbx_seq_one_letter_code
_entity_poly.pdbx_strand_id
1 'polypeptide(L)'
;MKDFGEIAKEYKQYRLSVDKELPEVLKLFVLAEATSSRLILEDALEVTRQELIIEEAHKRVMSVLIPHLEITFGQSQGGYSMVHTSGELDKAISGLKAFLPKLLKMAELEETVRRMCQEIEKTRRRVNALEHTMIPRMKETIKYINNKLDEMERSTTSRLMKIKAQRLAMEQQ
;
A
#
# COMPACT_ATOMS: atom_id res chain seq x y z
N MET A 1 -0.48 -4.19 -13.08
CA MET A 1 0.73 -4.89 -12.58
C MET A 1 2.02 -4.25 -13.08
N LYS A 2 2.10 -3.76 -14.34
CA LYS A 2 3.26 -3.00 -14.82
C LYS A 2 3.54 -1.76 -13.95
N ASP A 3 2.50 -1.00 -13.64
CA ASP A 3 2.59 0.22 -12.82
C ASP A 3 3.12 -0.05 -11.39
N PHE A 4 2.66 -1.13 -10.74
CA PHE A 4 3.19 -1.54 -9.42
C PHE A 4 4.67 -1.92 -9.49
N GLY A 5 5.06 -2.66 -10.54
CA GLY A 5 6.46 -3.07 -10.72
C GLY A 5 7.40 -1.89 -10.97
N GLU A 6 6.92 -0.85 -11.64
CA GLU A 6 7.67 0.40 -11.84
C GLU A 6 7.82 1.18 -10.54
N ILE A 7 6.74 1.38 -9.79
CA ILE A 7 6.77 2.06 -8.48
C ILE A 7 7.66 1.30 -7.48
N ALA A 8 7.63 -0.03 -7.48
CA ALA A 8 8.48 -0.83 -6.59
C ALA A 8 9.97 -0.71 -6.97
N LYS A 9 10.30 -0.59 -8.26
CA LYS A 9 11.66 -0.33 -8.73
C LYS A 9 12.13 1.07 -8.33
N GLU A 10 11.26 2.07 -8.51
CA GLU A 10 11.52 3.45 -8.10
C GLU A 10 11.77 3.53 -6.59
N TYR A 11 10.90 2.92 -5.77
CA TYR A 11 11.10 2.81 -4.33
C TYR A 11 12.47 2.20 -3.98
N LYS A 12 12.85 1.09 -4.63
CA LYS A 12 14.15 0.45 -4.40
C LYS A 12 15.31 1.38 -4.73
N GLN A 13 15.22 2.16 -5.80
CA GLN A 13 16.25 3.13 -6.17
C GLN A 13 16.38 4.23 -5.11
N TYR A 14 15.25 4.83 -4.70
CA TYR A 14 15.24 5.86 -3.64
C TYR A 14 15.74 5.31 -2.31
N ARG A 15 15.38 4.08 -1.95
CA ARG A 15 15.87 3.43 -0.73
C ARG A 15 17.39 3.30 -0.76
N LEU A 16 17.95 2.81 -1.86
CA LEU A 16 19.39 2.66 -2.03
C LEU A 16 20.14 4.01 -2.06
N SER A 17 19.54 5.07 -2.61
CA SER A 17 20.16 6.40 -2.55
C SER A 17 20.12 6.97 -1.13
N VAL A 18 18.99 6.82 -0.42
CA VAL A 18 18.83 7.29 0.95
C VAL A 18 19.79 6.56 1.90
N ASP A 19 19.91 5.24 1.80
CA ASP A 19 20.80 4.44 2.63
C ASP A 19 22.29 4.80 2.42
N LYS A 20 22.66 5.33 1.24
CA LYS A 20 24.03 5.81 0.95
C LYS A 20 24.27 7.24 1.44
N GLU A 21 23.32 8.13 1.24
CA GLU A 21 23.46 9.55 1.57
C GLU A 21 23.29 9.82 3.09
N LEU A 22 22.44 9.06 3.79
CA LEU A 22 22.16 9.28 5.21
C LEU A 22 23.42 9.20 6.09
N PRO A 23 24.31 8.18 5.96
CA PRO A 23 25.55 8.15 6.72
C PRO A 23 26.49 9.32 6.42
N GLU A 24 26.50 9.85 5.19
CA GLU A 24 27.35 10.99 4.84
C GLU A 24 26.89 12.27 5.52
N VAL A 25 25.58 12.54 5.51
CA VAL A 25 24.99 13.70 6.20
C VAL A 25 25.23 13.59 7.71
N LEU A 26 25.02 12.41 8.30
CA LEU A 26 25.23 12.21 9.74
C LEU A 26 26.69 12.35 10.16
N LYS A 27 27.66 11.94 9.32
CA LYS A 27 29.09 12.14 9.61
C LYS A 27 29.45 13.63 9.75
N LEU A 28 28.84 14.50 8.96
CA LEU A 28 29.09 15.95 9.05
C LEU A 28 28.65 16.51 10.41
N PHE A 29 27.53 16.02 10.97
CA PHE A 29 27.10 16.40 12.33
C PHE A 29 28.07 15.90 13.40
N VAL A 30 28.59 14.68 13.27
CA VAL A 30 29.61 14.16 14.20
C VAL A 30 30.90 14.98 14.14
N LEU A 31 31.31 15.40 12.95
CA LEU A 31 32.48 16.29 12.79
C LEU A 31 32.23 17.69 13.35
N ALA A 32 31.02 18.23 13.19
CA ALA A 32 30.62 19.49 13.79
C ALA A 32 30.63 19.41 15.33
N GLU A 33 30.18 18.29 15.91
CA GLU A 33 30.24 18.05 17.35
C GLU A 33 31.68 17.85 17.87
N ALA A 34 32.57 17.28 17.07
CA ALA A 34 33.97 17.13 17.44
C ALA A 34 34.75 18.46 17.40
N THR A 35 34.35 19.37 16.52
CA THR A 35 35.02 20.66 16.29
C THR A 35 34.42 21.80 17.11
N SER A 36 33.13 21.74 17.45
CA SER A 36 32.41 22.71 18.28
C SER A 36 32.00 22.08 19.61
N SER A 37 31.95 22.85 20.69
CA SER A 37 31.36 22.34 21.94
C SER A 37 29.89 21.97 21.71
N ARG A 38 29.46 20.81 22.23
CA ARG A 38 28.08 20.33 22.13
C ARG A 38 27.05 21.40 22.54
N LEU A 39 27.34 22.17 23.58
CA LEU A 39 26.45 23.21 24.09
C LEU A 39 26.19 24.33 23.06
N ILE A 40 27.22 24.70 22.29
CA ILE A 40 27.13 25.72 21.24
C ILE A 40 26.37 25.19 20.03
N LEU A 41 26.51 23.89 19.74
CA LEU A 41 25.81 23.23 18.65
C LEU A 41 24.30 23.12 18.94
N GLU A 42 23.93 22.72 20.15
CA GLU A 42 22.53 22.65 20.58
C GLU A 42 21.85 24.03 20.50
N ASP A 43 22.50 25.07 21.03
CA ASP A 43 21.99 26.45 20.96
C ASP A 43 21.84 26.92 19.50
N ALA A 44 22.81 26.62 18.64
CA ALA A 44 22.73 26.93 17.21
C ALA A 44 21.55 26.22 16.53
N LEU A 45 21.32 24.93 16.81
CA LEU A 45 20.20 24.18 16.22
C LEU A 45 18.83 24.68 16.71
N GLU A 46 18.73 25.14 17.95
CA GLU A 46 17.50 25.73 18.47
C GLU A 46 17.14 27.05 17.78
N VAL A 47 18.14 27.85 17.43
CA VAL A 47 17.96 29.12 16.71
C VAL A 47 17.67 28.90 15.23
N THR A 48 18.17 27.83 14.62
CA THR A 48 18.04 27.56 13.17
C THR A 48 16.73 26.84 12.80
N ARG A 49 15.64 27.10 13.51
CA ARG A 49 14.34 26.47 13.24
C ARG A 49 13.77 26.96 11.91
N GLN A 50 13.78 26.10 10.91
CA GLN A 50 13.07 26.33 9.66
C GLN A 50 11.68 25.70 9.72
N GLU A 51 10.64 26.47 9.41
CA GLU A 51 9.29 25.94 9.26
C GLU A 51 9.23 25.00 8.04
N LEU A 52 8.73 23.79 8.25
CA LEU A 52 8.46 22.79 7.22
C LEU A 52 6.96 22.54 7.21
N ILE A 53 6.28 22.96 6.14
CA ILE A 53 4.87 22.70 5.94
C ILE A 53 4.76 21.47 5.04
N ILE A 54 4.11 20.43 5.55
CA ILE A 54 3.84 19.20 4.80
C ILE A 54 2.34 19.14 4.58
N GLU A 55 1.92 19.22 3.33
CA GLU A 55 0.53 19.04 2.94
C GLU A 55 0.33 17.63 2.39
N GLU A 56 -0.62 16.89 2.98
CA GLU A 56 -0.97 15.54 2.53
C GLU A 56 -2.14 15.61 1.54
N ALA A 57 -1.82 15.44 0.26
CA ALA A 57 -2.79 15.17 -0.79
C ALA A 57 -2.99 13.66 -0.95
N HIS A 58 -4.06 13.27 -1.64
CA HIS A 58 -4.32 11.87 -1.94
C HIS A 58 -4.55 11.67 -3.43
N LYS A 59 -3.89 10.65 -4.00
CA LYS A 59 -4.06 10.24 -5.40
C LYS A 59 -4.55 8.81 -5.47
N ARG A 60 -5.39 8.50 -6.46
CA ARG A 60 -5.88 7.15 -6.68
C ARG A 60 -5.11 6.48 -7.82
N VAL A 61 -4.50 5.33 -7.56
CA VAL A 61 -3.86 4.49 -8.58
C VAL A 61 -4.30 3.05 -8.35
N MET A 62 -4.74 2.36 -9.42
CA MET A 62 -5.26 0.99 -9.34
C MET A 62 -6.34 0.78 -8.26
N SER A 63 -7.23 1.76 -8.07
CA SER A 63 -8.27 1.78 -7.02
C SER A 63 -7.76 1.82 -5.58
N VAL A 64 -6.46 2.01 -5.38
CA VAL A 64 -5.83 2.22 -4.07
C VAL A 64 -5.65 3.73 -3.84
N LEU A 65 -6.02 4.19 -2.65
CA LEU A 65 -5.80 5.57 -2.21
C LEU A 65 -4.38 5.70 -1.65
N ILE A 66 -3.58 6.54 -2.29
CA ILE A 66 -2.15 6.69 -2.05
C ILE A 66 -1.89 8.12 -1.56
N PRO A 67 -1.09 8.30 -0.51
CA PRO A 67 -0.71 9.63 -0.06
C PRO A 67 0.25 10.29 -1.06
N HIS A 68 0.11 11.59 -1.24
CA HIS A 68 1.03 12.44 -1.98
C HIS A 68 1.44 13.58 -1.06
N LEU A 69 2.75 13.72 -0.81
CA LEU A 69 3.27 14.73 0.10
C LEU A 69 3.77 15.92 -0.70
N GLU A 70 3.17 17.08 -0.48
CA GLU A 70 3.67 18.36 -0.99
C GLU A 70 4.46 19.06 0.12
N ILE A 71 5.70 19.45 -0.20
CA ILE A 71 6.65 19.99 0.77
C ILE A 71 6.87 21.46 0.46
N THR A 72 6.51 22.32 1.41
CA THR A 72 6.81 23.75 1.33
C THR A 72 7.76 24.12 2.46
N PHE A 73 8.92 24.64 2.08
CA PHE A 73 9.89 25.20 3.02
C PHE A 73 9.51 26.65 3.32
N GLY A 74 9.20 26.95 4.58
CA GLY A 74 9.01 28.32 5.05
C GLY A 74 10.31 29.12 5.05
N GLN A 75 10.21 30.43 5.33
CA GLN A 75 11.40 31.26 5.49
C GLN A 75 12.20 30.81 6.71
N SER A 76 13.53 30.72 6.55
CA SER A 76 14.42 30.46 7.67
C SER A 76 14.46 31.70 8.56
N GLN A 77 13.79 31.65 9.71
CA GLN A 77 13.98 32.67 10.74
C GLN A 77 15.12 32.23 11.65
N GLY A 78 16.15 33.06 11.76
CA GLY A 78 17.30 32.80 12.62
C GLY A 78 18.57 32.48 11.83
N GLY A 79 19.59 33.30 12.05
CA GLY A 79 20.98 32.95 11.76
C GLY A 79 21.66 32.64 13.08
N TYR A 80 22.31 31.49 13.18
CA TYR A 80 23.18 31.16 14.31
C TYR A 80 24.47 32.00 14.22
N SER A 81 25.15 32.17 15.36
CA SER A 81 26.37 32.99 15.43
C SER A 81 27.53 32.35 14.66
N MET A 82 27.84 32.86 13.48
CA MET A 82 28.95 32.40 12.62
C MET A 82 30.35 32.52 13.28
N VAL A 83 30.46 33.22 14.41
CA VAL A 83 31.73 33.42 15.14
C VAL A 83 32.08 32.20 16.00
N HIS A 84 31.07 31.50 16.53
CA HIS A 84 31.28 30.36 17.45
C HIS A 84 30.92 29.01 16.82
N THR A 85 30.32 29.02 15.63
CA THR A 85 29.88 27.81 14.93
C THR A 85 30.89 27.36 13.88
N SER A 86 31.14 26.05 13.82
CA SER A 86 32.01 25.42 12.82
C SER A 86 31.42 25.49 11.40
N GLY A 87 32.28 25.63 10.39
CA GLY A 87 31.87 25.56 8.98
C GLY A 87 31.37 24.16 8.58
N GLU A 88 31.73 23.14 9.36
CA GLU A 88 31.19 21.79 9.29
C GLU A 88 29.70 21.75 9.63
N LEU A 89 29.22 22.55 10.59
CA LEU A 89 27.80 22.59 10.95
C LEU A 89 26.95 23.16 9.81
N ASP A 90 27.44 24.18 9.12
CA ASP A 90 26.72 24.76 7.97
C ASP A 90 26.57 23.75 6.83
N LYS A 91 27.65 23.00 6.54
CA LYS A 91 27.61 21.89 5.57
C LYS A 91 26.63 20.79 6.01
N ALA A 92 26.58 20.48 7.31
CA ALA A 92 25.67 19.49 7.84
C ALA A 92 24.20 19.92 7.70
N ILE A 93 23.87 21.17 8.04
CA ILE A 93 22.53 21.75 7.91
C ILE A 93 22.09 21.81 6.43
N SER A 94 22.97 22.31 5.54
CA SER A 94 22.68 22.35 4.11
C SER A 94 22.50 20.94 3.53
N GLY A 95 23.34 19.98 3.95
CA GLY A 95 23.24 18.58 3.53
C GLY A 95 21.92 17.94 3.97
N LEU A 96 21.51 18.18 5.22
CA LEU A 96 20.23 17.70 5.75
C LEU A 96 19.05 18.31 5.00
N LYS A 97 19.08 19.62 4.73
CA LYS A 97 18.04 20.32 3.98
C LYS A 97 17.87 19.79 2.55
N ALA A 98 18.96 19.42 1.88
CA ALA A 98 18.92 18.80 0.56
C ALA A 98 18.46 17.33 0.61
N PHE A 99 18.74 16.63 1.71
CA PHE A 99 18.37 15.23 1.90
C PHE A 99 16.90 15.03 2.31
N LEU A 100 16.34 15.95 3.08
CA LEU A 100 14.99 15.85 3.65
C LEU A 100 13.88 15.63 2.60
N PRO A 101 13.86 16.34 1.44
CA PRO A 101 12.92 16.05 0.35
C PRO A 101 13.03 14.62 -0.19
N LYS A 102 14.27 14.10 -0.34
CA LYS A 102 14.49 12.73 -0.85
C LYS A 102 13.97 11.68 0.15
N LEU A 103 14.17 11.92 1.44
CA LEU A 103 13.67 11.05 2.51
C LEU A 103 12.14 11.02 2.52
N LEU A 104 11.49 12.19 2.44
CA LEU A 104 10.03 12.28 2.38
C LEU A 104 9.47 11.63 1.12
N LYS A 105 10.14 11.78 -0.03
CA LYS A 105 9.75 11.09 -1.27
C LYS A 105 9.87 9.57 -1.15
N MET A 106 10.92 9.08 -0.52
CA MET A 106 11.06 7.65 -0.23
C MET A 106 9.94 7.15 0.67
N ALA A 107 9.56 7.91 1.71
CA ALA A 107 8.47 7.55 2.61
C ALA A 107 7.10 7.50 1.90
N GLU A 108 6.82 8.45 1.00
CA GLU A 108 5.63 8.44 0.14
C GLU A 108 5.58 7.15 -0.71
N LEU A 109 6.68 6.81 -1.38
CA LEU A 109 6.78 5.60 -2.20
C LEU A 109 6.66 4.32 -1.36
N GLU A 110 7.24 4.29 -0.16
CA GLU A 110 7.14 3.14 0.75
C GLU A 110 5.69 2.85 1.15
N GLU A 111 4.96 3.88 1.56
CA GLU A 111 3.56 3.75 1.94
C GLU A 111 2.70 3.34 0.74
N THR A 112 3.00 3.89 -0.44
CA THR A 112 2.36 3.51 -1.71
C THR A 112 2.49 2.02 -1.97
N VAL A 113 3.73 1.51 -1.94
CA VAL A 113 4.02 0.08 -2.18
C VAL A 113 3.33 -0.79 -1.13
N ARG A 114 3.38 -0.39 0.16
CA ARG A 114 2.74 -1.12 1.25
C ARG A 114 1.24 -1.28 1.04
N ARG A 115 0.53 -0.18 0.73
CA ARG A 115 -0.93 -0.19 0.50
C ARG A 115 -1.28 -1.01 -0.75
N MET A 116 -0.52 -0.86 -1.84
CA MET A 116 -0.74 -1.64 -3.05
C MET A 116 -0.55 -3.14 -2.80
N CYS A 117 0.50 -3.54 -2.07
CA CYS A 117 0.74 -4.94 -1.71
C CYS A 117 -0.45 -5.55 -0.95
N GLN A 118 -0.99 -4.84 0.03
CA GLN A 118 -2.14 -5.30 0.80
C GLN A 118 -3.39 -5.51 -0.07
N GLU A 119 -3.67 -4.59 -0.98
CA GLU A 119 -4.83 -4.71 -1.89
C GLU A 119 -4.64 -5.82 -2.94
N ILE A 120 -3.42 -6.00 -3.45
CA ILE A 120 -3.09 -7.12 -4.34
C ILE A 120 -3.28 -8.45 -3.61
N GLU A 121 -2.83 -8.56 -2.35
CA GLU A 121 -2.98 -9.78 -1.58
C GLU A 121 -4.45 -10.10 -1.29
N LYS A 122 -5.25 -9.10 -0.88
CA LYS A 122 -6.71 -9.25 -0.72
C LYS A 122 -7.36 -9.74 -2.01
N THR A 123 -6.98 -9.16 -3.16
CA THR A 123 -7.52 -9.55 -4.46
C THR A 123 -7.15 -10.98 -4.80
N ARG A 124 -5.89 -11.40 -4.58
CA ARG A 124 -5.44 -12.79 -4.79
C ARG A 124 -6.20 -13.78 -3.91
N ARG A 125 -6.40 -13.45 -2.63
CA ARG A 125 -7.18 -14.29 -1.70
C ARG A 125 -8.64 -14.44 -2.16
N ARG A 126 -9.25 -13.36 -2.67
CA ARG A 126 -10.62 -13.39 -3.21
C ARG A 126 -10.71 -14.27 -4.47
N VAL A 127 -9.77 -14.14 -5.40
CA VAL A 127 -9.72 -14.99 -6.60
C VAL A 127 -9.60 -16.47 -6.20
N ASN A 128 -8.69 -16.78 -5.29
CA ASN A 128 -8.48 -18.16 -4.81
C ASN A 128 -9.75 -18.76 -4.17
N ALA A 129 -10.45 -17.98 -3.33
CA ALA A 129 -11.71 -18.41 -2.72
C ALA A 129 -12.82 -18.61 -3.76
N LEU A 130 -12.84 -17.79 -4.81
CA LEU A 130 -13.80 -17.94 -5.91
C LEU A 130 -13.53 -19.23 -6.71
N GLU A 131 -12.28 -19.43 -7.12
CA GLU A 131 -11.87 -20.56 -7.98
C GLU A 131 -11.99 -21.91 -7.29
N HIS A 132 -11.56 -22.01 -6.03
CA HIS A 132 -11.42 -23.30 -5.35
C HIS A 132 -12.53 -23.60 -4.34
N THR A 133 -13.35 -22.62 -3.94
CA THR A 133 -14.42 -22.84 -2.96
C THR A 133 -15.80 -22.51 -3.53
N MET A 134 -16.01 -21.26 -3.98
CA MET A 134 -17.35 -20.80 -4.37
C MET A 134 -17.82 -21.45 -5.67
N ILE A 135 -17.00 -21.43 -6.74
CA ILE A 135 -17.38 -22.01 -8.03
C ILE A 135 -17.66 -23.51 -7.91
N PRO A 136 -16.80 -24.34 -7.27
CA PRO A 136 -17.08 -25.76 -7.09
C PRO A 136 -18.37 -26.01 -6.30
N ARG A 137 -18.59 -25.29 -5.20
CA ARG A 137 -19.80 -25.42 -4.38
C ARG A 137 -21.07 -25.04 -5.15
N MET A 138 -21.00 -23.99 -5.98
CA MET A 138 -22.12 -23.59 -6.84
C MET A 138 -22.41 -24.67 -7.89
N LYS A 139 -21.38 -25.26 -8.52
CA LYS A 139 -21.54 -26.38 -9.47
C LYS A 139 -22.18 -27.61 -8.81
N GLU A 140 -21.75 -27.95 -7.60
CA GLU A 140 -22.34 -29.04 -6.83
C GLU A 140 -23.81 -28.76 -6.49
N THR A 141 -24.12 -27.54 -6.07
CA THR A 141 -25.49 -27.10 -5.77
C THR A 141 -26.39 -27.20 -7.01
N ILE A 142 -25.90 -26.76 -8.18
CA ILE A 142 -26.62 -26.89 -9.46
C ILE A 142 -26.90 -28.36 -9.77
N LYS A 143 -25.89 -29.24 -9.62
CA LYS A 143 -26.06 -30.67 -9.86
C LYS A 143 -27.09 -31.29 -8.92
N TYR A 144 -27.08 -30.90 -7.63
CA TYR A 144 -28.06 -31.36 -6.66
C TYR A 144 -29.49 -30.94 -7.03
N ILE A 145 -29.68 -29.68 -7.41
CA ILE A 145 -31.00 -29.17 -7.82
C ILE A 145 -31.50 -29.91 -9.07
N ASN A 146 -30.65 -30.07 -10.10
CA ASN A 146 -31.03 -30.79 -11.32
C ASN A 146 -31.43 -32.24 -11.01
N ASN A 147 -30.63 -32.96 -10.22
CA ASN A 147 -30.97 -34.33 -9.84
C ASN A 147 -32.29 -34.44 -9.07
N LYS A 148 -32.61 -33.44 -8.22
CA LYS A 148 -33.89 -33.41 -7.50
C LYS A 148 -35.07 -33.11 -8.40
N LEU A 149 -34.90 -32.20 -9.37
CA LEU A 149 -35.92 -31.91 -10.37
C LEU A 149 -36.19 -33.13 -11.26
N ASP A 150 -35.14 -33.79 -11.76
CA ASP A 150 -35.26 -35.01 -12.57
C ASP A 150 -35.97 -36.14 -11.83
N GLU A 151 -35.67 -36.32 -10.54
CA GLU A 151 -36.31 -37.34 -9.71
C GLU A 151 -37.79 -37.01 -9.45
N MET A 152 -38.12 -35.72 -9.25
CA MET A 152 -39.52 -35.27 -9.17
C MET A 152 -40.26 -35.51 -10.49
N GLU A 153 -39.66 -35.19 -11.63
CA GLU A 153 -40.25 -35.45 -12.95
C GLU A 153 -40.50 -36.95 -13.16
N ARG A 154 -39.53 -37.81 -12.85
CA ARG A 154 -39.67 -39.28 -12.92
C ARG A 154 -40.79 -39.82 -12.02
N SER A 155 -40.91 -39.30 -10.80
CA SER A 155 -41.98 -39.66 -9.87
C SER A 155 -43.36 -39.26 -10.41
N THR A 156 -43.48 -38.05 -10.98
CA THR A 156 -44.74 -37.58 -11.57
C THR A 156 -45.14 -38.38 -12.82
N THR A 157 -44.21 -38.69 -13.73
CA THR A 157 -44.49 -39.53 -14.90
C THR A 157 -44.93 -40.93 -14.50
N SER A 158 -44.24 -41.55 -13.54
CA SER A 158 -44.62 -42.86 -13.00
C SER A 158 -46.03 -42.87 -12.39
N ARG A 159 -46.39 -41.78 -11.69
CA ARG A 159 -47.75 -41.60 -11.14
C ARG A 159 -48.79 -41.48 -12.24
N LEU A 160 -48.53 -40.69 -13.28
CA LEU A 160 -49.43 -40.52 -14.44
C LEU A 160 -49.62 -41.85 -15.20
N MET A 161 -48.55 -42.62 -15.39
CA MET A 161 -48.64 -43.95 -16.02
C MET A 161 -49.53 -44.91 -15.23
N LYS A 162 -49.41 -44.95 -13.89
CA LYS A 162 -50.28 -45.78 -13.03
C LYS A 162 -51.75 -45.36 -13.12
N ILE A 163 -52.03 -44.06 -13.08
CA ILE A 163 -53.41 -43.54 -13.22
C ILE A 163 -54.00 -43.92 -14.58
N LYS A 164 -53.20 -43.80 -15.65
CA LYS A 164 -53.63 -44.19 -17.01
C LYS A 164 -53.92 -45.69 -17.09
N ALA A 165 -53.07 -46.54 -16.51
CA ALA A 165 -53.27 -47.99 -16.48
C ALA A 165 -54.54 -48.38 -15.71
N GLN A 166 -54.83 -47.72 -14.58
CA GLN A 166 -56.05 -47.95 -13.80
C GLN A 166 -57.31 -47.57 -14.58
N ARG A 167 -57.30 -46.44 -15.30
CA ARG A 167 -58.44 -46.04 -16.15
C ARG A 167 -58.71 -47.06 -17.27
N LEU A 168 -57.66 -47.50 -17.97
CA LEU A 168 -57.79 -48.49 -19.04
C LEU A 168 -58.33 -49.84 -18.54
N ALA A 169 -57.95 -50.26 -17.33
CA ALA A 169 -58.46 -51.49 -16.72
C ALA A 169 -59.95 -51.38 -16.35
N MET A 170 -60.42 -50.19 -15.95
CA MET A 170 -61.85 -49.93 -15.67
C MET A 170 -62.69 -49.84 -16.95
N GLU A 171 -62.13 -49.38 -18.06
CA GLU A 171 -62.82 -49.31 -19.36
C GLU A 171 -62.92 -50.67 -20.08
N GLN A 172 -62.14 -51.67 -19.65
CA GLN A 172 -62.18 -53.04 -20.19
C GLN A 172 -63.06 -54.02 -19.38
N GLN A 173 -63.70 -53.54 -18.31
CA GLN A 173 -64.74 -54.26 -17.55
C GLN A 173 -66.12 -53.76 -17.96
#